data_AF-A0A1Y4I6T5-F1
#
_entry.id   AF-A0A1Y4I6T5-F1
#
_cell.length_a   1.000
_cell.length_b   1.000
_cell.length_c   1.000
_cell.angle_alpha   90.00
_cell.angle_beta   90.00
_cell.angle_gamma   90.00
#
_symmetry.space_group_name_H-M   'P 1'
#
loop_
_entity.id
_entity.type
_entity.pdbx_description
1 polymer ?
#
loop_
_entity_poly.entity_id
_entity_poly.type
_entity_poly.pdbx_seq_one_letter_code
_entity_poly.pdbx_strand_id
1 'polypeptide(L)'
;MSEVYIRSQNREKLYRFGISFNALEYSEKQDFKRGKEAEVHHTICISDGCLEEIAEYESKERCLEVLDEIQRVCAQYLTWSGGAALIRGGMDIQPGAVAIPRVYEMPEK
;
A
#
# COMPACT_ATOMS: atom_id res chain seq x y z
N MET A 1 -1.15 -9.94 13.46
CA MET A 1 -0.65 -8.82 12.63
C MET A 1 -1.83 -7.97 12.21
N SER A 2 -1.59 -6.70 11.97
CA SER A 2 -2.61 -5.72 11.63
C SER A 2 -3.03 -5.86 10.16
N GLU A 3 -4.31 -6.07 9.87
CA GLU A 3 -4.82 -6.17 8.49
C GLU A 3 -4.86 -4.77 7.84
N VAL A 4 -4.24 -4.61 6.67
CA VAL A 4 -4.27 -3.37 5.88
C VAL A 4 -4.90 -3.67 4.53
N TYR A 5 -5.83 -2.84 4.10
CA TYR A 5 -6.44 -2.96 2.79
C TYR A 5 -5.82 -1.93 1.85
N ILE A 6 -5.48 -2.34 0.63
CA ILE A 6 -4.89 -1.46 -0.39
C ILE A 6 -5.82 -1.46 -1.59
N ARG A 7 -6.35 -0.30 -1.95
CA ARG A 7 -7.22 -0.14 -3.11
C ARG A 7 -6.35 0.20 -4.32
N SER A 8 -6.56 -0.49 -5.44
CA SER A 8 -5.86 -0.20 -6.69
C SER A 8 -6.14 1.22 -7.17
N GLN A 9 -5.22 1.76 -7.97
CA GLN A 9 -5.32 3.12 -8.51
C GLN A 9 -6.60 3.31 -9.35
N ASN A 10 -7.01 2.30 -10.10
CA ASN A 10 -8.26 2.31 -10.88
C ASN A 10 -9.52 2.05 -10.04
N ARG A 11 -9.38 1.85 -8.72
CA ARG A 11 -10.46 1.58 -7.75
C ARG A 11 -11.27 0.29 -7.98
N GLU A 12 -10.88 -0.56 -8.93
CA GLU A 12 -11.57 -1.81 -9.28
C GLU A 12 -11.21 -2.98 -8.36
N LYS A 13 -10.00 -2.96 -7.76
CA LYS A 13 -9.48 -4.05 -6.93
C LYS A 13 -9.18 -3.56 -5.51
N LEU A 14 -9.44 -4.43 -4.53
CA LEU A 14 -9.10 -4.22 -3.12
C LEU A 14 -8.28 -5.39 -2.61
N TYR A 15 -7.03 -5.13 -2.24
CA TYR A 15 -6.08 -6.12 -1.78
C TYR A 15 -6.01 -6.13 -0.26
N ARG A 16 -5.88 -7.32 0.32
CA ARG A 16 -5.73 -7.50 1.76
C ARG A 16 -4.28 -7.85 2.07
N PHE A 17 -3.58 -6.93 2.74
CA PHE A 17 -2.18 -7.03 3.11
C PHE A 17 -2.03 -7.37 4.60
N GLY A 18 -1.07 -8.24 4.94
CA GLY A 18 -0.71 -8.56 6.33
C GLY A 18 -1.19 -9.92 6.90
N ILE A 19 -1.77 -10.80 6.08
CA ILE A 19 -2.20 -12.16 6.50
C ILE A 19 -1.38 -13.27 5.81
N SER A 20 -0.90 -13.03 4.58
CA SER A 20 -0.10 -13.95 3.77
C SER A 20 1.28 -13.36 3.42
N PHE A 21 2.13 -14.14 2.74
CA PHE A 21 3.45 -13.73 2.22
C PHE A 21 3.29 -12.76 1.03
N ASN A 22 2.72 -11.59 1.30
CA ASN A 22 2.49 -10.56 0.29
C ASN A 22 3.65 -9.57 0.33
N ALA A 23 4.28 -9.31 -0.81
CA ALA A 23 5.23 -8.20 -0.94
C ALA A 23 4.65 -7.13 -1.86
N LEU A 24 4.92 -5.87 -1.52
CA LEU A 24 4.73 -4.73 -2.41
C LEU A 24 6.09 -4.40 -3.00
N GLU A 25 6.15 -4.29 -4.31
CA GLU A 25 7.40 -4.05 -5.02
C GLU A 25 7.23 -3.08 -6.19
N TYR A 26 8.30 -2.34 -6.46
CA TYR A 26 8.46 -1.59 -7.69
C TYR A 26 8.84 -2.54 -8.83
N SER A 27 8.17 -2.40 -9.97
CA SER A 27 8.51 -3.09 -11.21
C SER A 27 8.67 -2.08 -12.35
N GLU A 28 9.61 -2.38 -13.25
CA GLU A 28 9.81 -1.61 -14.46
C GLU A 28 9.44 -2.48 -15.66
N LYS A 29 8.49 -2.03 -16.47
CA LYS A 29 8.12 -2.69 -17.72
C LYS A 29 8.63 -1.87 -18.89
N GLN A 30 9.37 -2.53 -19.78
CA GLN A 30 9.80 -1.94 -21.03
C GLN A 30 9.00 -2.56 -22.18
N ASP A 31 8.20 -1.73 -22.84
CA ASP A 31 7.42 -2.16 -24.00
C ASP A 31 8.35 -2.20 -25.24
N PHE A 32 8.87 -3.39 -25.57
CA PHE A 32 9.63 -3.60 -26.80
C PHE A 32 8.69 -3.73 -28.00
N LYS A 33 8.08 -2.62 -28.43
CA LYS A 33 7.37 -2.57 -29.72
C LYS A 33 8.41 -2.52 -30.84
N ARG A 34 8.43 -3.56 -31.69
CA ARG A 34 9.26 -3.68 -32.92
C ARG A 34 9.42 -2.32 -33.64
N GLY A 35 10.52 -1.62 -33.37
CA GLY A 35 10.93 -0.41 -34.09
C GLY A 35 10.45 0.95 -33.55
N LYS A 36 9.87 1.07 -32.36
CA LYS A 36 9.67 2.36 -31.67
C LYS A 36 10.43 2.40 -30.34
N GLU A 37 10.77 3.61 -29.89
CA GLU A 37 11.41 3.86 -28.60
C GLU A 37 10.70 3.09 -27.49
N ALA A 38 11.47 2.43 -26.62
CA ALA A 38 10.93 1.66 -25.51
C ALA A 38 10.25 2.63 -24.53
N GLU A 39 8.93 2.50 -24.40
CA GLU A 39 8.19 3.20 -23.36
C GLU A 39 8.42 2.46 -22.04
N VAL A 40 8.98 3.18 -21.07
CA VAL A 40 9.29 2.64 -19.74
C VAL A 40 8.09 2.94 -18.86
N HIS A 41 7.43 1.90 -18.37
CA HIS A 41 6.32 1.99 -17.43
C HIS A 41 6.82 1.65 -16.03
N HIS A 42 6.62 2.56 -15.10
CA HIS A 42 6.96 2.40 -13.69
C HIS A 42 5.71 1.96 -12.92
N THR A 43 5.69 0.73 -12.41
CA THR A 43 4.51 0.17 -11.75
C THR A 43 4.82 -0.25 -10.32
N ILE A 44 3.79 -0.21 -9.48
CA ILE A 44 3.77 -0.89 -8.18
C ILE A 44 2.97 -2.17 -8.35
N CYS A 45 3.54 -3.25 -7.86
CA CYS A 45 2.96 -4.58 -7.92
C CYS A 45 2.78 -5.16 -6.52
N ILE A 46 1.77 -6.01 -6.37
CA ILE A 46 1.61 -6.90 -5.23
C ILE A 46 1.89 -8.33 -5.67
N SER A 47 2.76 -9.03 -4.93
CA SER A 47 3.02 -10.45 -5.12
C SER A 47 2.28 -11.27 -4.06
N ASP A 48 1.21 -11.96 -4.46
CA ASP A 48 0.46 -12.92 -3.62
C ASP A 48 0.31 -14.23 -4.40
N GLY A 49 1.45 -14.88 -4.67
CA GLY A 49 1.56 -16.06 -5.55
C GLY A 49 1.64 -15.74 -7.05
N CYS A 50 1.11 -14.59 -7.48
CA CYS A 50 1.27 -14.00 -8.81
C CYS A 50 1.60 -12.51 -8.69
N LEU A 51 2.35 -11.97 -9.66
CA LEU A 51 2.67 -10.54 -9.73
C LEU A 51 1.50 -9.78 -10.37
N GLU A 52 0.75 -9.04 -9.56
CA GLU A 52 -0.39 -8.23 -9.98
C GLU A 52 -0.04 -6.73 -9.91
N GLU A 53 -0.32 -6.00 -10.98
CA GLU A 53 -0.10 -4.55 -11.04
C GLU A 53 -1.26 -3.80 -10.38
N ILE A 54 -0.93 -2.85 -9.51
CA ILE A 54 -1.94 -2.13 -8.70
C ILE A 54 -1.92 -0.61 -8.92
N ALA A 55 -0.80 -0.07 -9.37
CA ALA A 55 -0.65 1.34 -9.71
C ALA A 55 0.48 1.53 -10.74
N GLU A 56 0.38 2.59 -11.54
CA GLU A 56 1.38 3.01 -12.51
C GLU A 56 1.63 4.51 -12.34
N TYR A 57 2.90 4.90 -12.40
CA TYR A 57 3.33 6.30 -12.25
C TYR A 57 4.32 6.68 -13.37
N GLU A 58 4.52 7.99 -13.54
CA GLU A 58 5.42 8.53 -14.58
C GLU A 58 6.90 8.28 -14.26
N SER A 59 7.26 8.09 -12.99
CA SER A 59 8.64 7.96 -12.56
C SER A 59 8.82 6.91 -11.46
N LYS A 60 10.03 6.37 -11.39
CA LYS A 60 10.45 5.47 -10.31
C LYS A 60 10.40 6.17 -8.96
N GLU A 61 10.80 7.43 -8.89
CA GLU A 61 10.80 8.22 -7.65
C GLU A 61 9.40 8.27 -7.05
N ARG A 62 8.37 8.50 -7.87
CA ARG A 62 6.98 8.53 -7.40
C ARG A 62 6.53 7.17 -6.87
N CYS A 63 6.91 6.08 -7.53
CA CYS A 63 6.62 4.73 -7.01
C CYS A 63 7.22 4.51 -5.61
N LEU A 64 8.46 4.95 -5.40
CA LEU A 64 9.15 4.79 -4.11
C LEU A 64 8.52 5.66 -3.01
N GLU A 65 8.14 6.90 -3.32
CA GLU A 65 7.40 7.76 -2.38
C GLU A 65 6.10 7.11 -1.91
N VAL A 66 5.35 6.51 -2.84
CA VAL A 66 4.09 5.81 -2.53
C VAL A 66 4.34 4.60 -1.62
N LEU A 67 5.44 3.85 -1.84
CA LEU A 67 5.82 2.76 -0.95
C LEU A 67 6.17 3.29 0.47
N ASP A 68 6.88 4.42 0.56
CA ASP A 68 7.19 5.07 1.85
C ASP A 68 5.93 5.60 2.55
N GLU A 69 4.98 6.14 1.81
CA GLU A 69 3.67 6.56 2.33
C GLU A 69 2.90 5.36 2.89
N ILE A 70 2.83 4.24 2.15
CA ILE A 70 2.20 3.00 2.61
C ILE A 70 2.89 2.50 3.88
N GLN A 71 4.22 2.49 3.92
CA GLN A 71 4.98 2.11 5.11
C GLN A 71 4.62 3.01 6.30
N ARG A 72 4.56 4.33 6.11
CA ARG A 72 4.22 5.30 7.16
C ARG A 72 2.80 5.08 7.69
N VAL A 73 1.83 4.88 6.81
CA VAL A 73 0.43 4.60 7.18
C VAL A 73 0.33 3.27 7.93
N CYS A 74 1.02 2.23 7.47
CA CYS A 74 1.12 0.95 8.17
C CYS A 74 1.74 1.09 9.57
N ALA A 75 2.80 1.88 9.70
CA ALA A 75 3.45 2.16 10.98
C ALA A 75 2.56 2.96 11.95
N GLN A 76 1.75 3.89 11.45
CA GLN A 76 0.73 4.59 12.25
C GLN A 76 -0.29 3.60 12.85
N TYR A 77 -0.65 2.56 12.11
CA TYR A 77 -1.56 1.54 12.62
C TYR A 77 -0.94 0.64 13.69
N LEU A 78 0.37 0.34 13.60
CA LEU A 78 1.09 -0.39 14.63
C LEU A 78 1.25 0.44 15.92
N THR A 79 1.52 1.73 15.78
CA THR A 79 1.62 2.66 16.92
C THR A 79 0.28 2.91 17.61
N TRP A 80 -0.84 2.95 16.87
CA TRP A 80 -2.18 2.99 17.46
C TRP A 80 -2.51 1.75 18.29
N SER A 81 -2.12 0.56 17.81
CA SER A 81 -2.23 -0.68 18.60
C SER A 81 -1.27 -0.77 19.79
N GLY A 82 -0.29 0.15 19.88
CA GLY A 82 0.80 0.10 20.85
C GLY A 82 0.94 1.32 21.79
N GLY A 83 0.17 2.41 21.66
CA GLY A 83 0.41 3.55 22.54
C GLY A 83 -0.43 4.80 22.27
N ALA A 84 -1.51 4.94 23.04
CA ALA A 84 -2.09 6.23 23.45
C ALA A 84 -2.95 6.13 24.73
N ALA A 85 -3.31 4.92 25.19
CA ALA A 85 -4.07 4.73 26.43
C ALA A 85 -3.27 4.96 27.73
N LEU A 86 -1.93 5.14 27.66
CA LEU A 86 -1.08 5.24 28.85
C LEU A 86 -0.66 6.68 29.25
N ILE A 87 -0.93 7.73 28.44
CA ILE A 87 -0.32 9.06 28.67
C ILE A 87 -1.30 10.15 29.13
N ARG A 88 -2.62 10.03 28.94
CA ARG A 88 -3.58 11.01 29.47
C ARG A 88 -4.83 10.30 29.93
N GLY A 89 -5.02 10.21 31.24
CA GLY A 89 -6.17 9.59 31.90
C GLY A 89 -7.50 10.22 31.50
N GLY A 90 -8.04 9.81 30.36
CA GLY A 90 -9.30 10.25 29.81
C GLY A 90 -9.87 9.19 28.88
N MET A 91 -10.91 8.52 29.38
CA MET A 91 -11.80 7.55 28.71
C MET A 91 -11.15 6.25 28.22
N ASP A 92 -11.46 5.16 28.95
CA ASP A 92 -11.29 3.77 28.52
C ASP A 92 -12.11 3.48 27.25
N ILE A 93 -11.55 3.79 26.08
CA ILE A 93 -12.02 3.18 24.84
C ILE A 93 -11.29 1.84 24.73
N GLN A 94 -12.01 0.75 24.94
CA GLN A 94 -11.45 -0.59 24.76
C GLN A 94 -10.86 -0.71 23.35
N PRO A 95 -9.61 -1.17 23.20
CA PRO A 95 -8.92 -1.25 21.90
C PRO A 95 -9.58 -2.17 20.85
N GLY A 96 -10.71 -2.81 21.19
CA GLY A 96 -11.48 -3.67 20.29
C GLY A 96 -12.76 -3.05 19.70
N ALA A 97 -13.16 -1.83 20.08
CA ALA A 97 -14.49 -1.31 19.71
C ALA A 97 -14.53 -0.43 18.44
N VAL A 98 -13.38 -0.03 17.89
CA VAL A 98 -13.33 0.72 16.63
C VAL A 98 -12.24 0.12 15.75
N ALA A 99 -12.60 -0.92 15.00
CA ALA A 99 -11.81 -1.36 13.85
C ALA A 99 -11.90 -0.27 12.77
N ILE A 100 -11.10 0.78 12.90
CA ILE A 100 -10.96 1.79 11.83
C ILE A 100 -10.52 1.02 10.59
N PRO A 101 -11.25 1.11 9.46
CA PRO A 101 -10.86 0.42 8.24
C PRO A 101 -9.50 0.96 7.80
N ARG A 102 -8.48 0.09 7.86
CA ARG A 102 -7.09 0.41 7.53
C ARG A 102 -6.90 0.37 6.02
N VAL A 103 -7.66 1.20 5.31
CA VAL A 103 -7.64 1.27 3.84
C VAL A 103 -6.66 2.35 3.41
N TYR A 104 -5.70 1.97 2.56
CA TYR A 104 -4.88 2.89 1.79
C TYR A 104 -5.41 2.92 0.36
N GLU A 105 -5.75 4.11 -0.14
CA GLU A 105 -6.12 4.31 -1.53
C GLU A 105 -4.90 4.79 -2.31
N MET A 106 -4.55 4.07 -3.38
CA MET A 106 -3.43 4.46 -4.23
C MET A 106 -3.66 5.86 -4.82
N PRO A 107 -2.66 6.76 -4.78
CA PRO A 107 -2.79 8.07 -5.38
C PRO A 107 -2.98 7.99 -6.90
N GLU A 108 -3.75 8.93 -7.42
CA GLU A 108 -3.93 9.10 -8.86
C GLU A 108 -2.62 9.55 -9.53
N LYS A 109 -2.52 9.34 -10.85
CA LYS A 109 -1.31 9.64 -11.65
C LYS A 109 -0.87 11.10 -11.49
#